data_AF-A0A6G0WF27-F1
#
_entry.id   AF-A0A6G0WF27-F1
#
_cell.length_a   1.000
_cell.length_b   1.000
_cell.length_c   1.000
_cell.angle_alpha   90.00
_cell.angle_beta   90.00
_cell.angle_gamma   90.00
#
_symmetry.space_group_name_H-M   'P 1'
#
loop_
_entity.id
_entity.type
_entity.pdbx_description
1 polymer ?
#
loop_
_entity_poly.entity_id
_entity_poly.type
_entity_poly.pdbx_seq_one_letter_code
_entity_poly.pdbx_strand_id
1 'polypeptide(L)'
;MDTNKIKFNTQFNDTLYEPKLNINDKVRISKYKHVFSKGYTPNWTTEIFTVSKVLQTNPVTCQLKDGSSDNIILGGFYEQEIKLTDFPDTFLVERIIKKLEIKYLLNG
;
A
#
# COMPACT_ATOMS: atom_id res chain seq x y z
N MET A 1 14.26 -43.10 21.96
CA MET A 1 12.93 -42.53 21.74
C MET A 1 12.99 -41.78 20.43
N ASP A 2 12.50 -42.41 19.36
CA ASP A 2 12.65 -41.89 18.02
C ASP A 2 11.59 -40.81 17.78
N THR A 3 12.03 -39.56 17.72
CA THR A 3 11.17 -38.45 17.30
C THR A 3 11.06 -38.50 15.79
N ASN A 4 10.13 -39.32 15.31
CA ASN A 4 9.64 -39.25 13.94
C ASN A 4 9.13 -37.82 13.70
N LYS A 5 10.01 -36.96 13.16
CA LYS A 5 9.64 -35.65 12.63
C LYS A 5 8.63 -35.90 11.52
N ILE A 6 7.38 -35.57 11.81
CA ILE A 6 6.27 -35.57 10.87
C ILE A 6 6.75 -34.80 9.62
N LYS A 7 6.97 -35.51 8.53
CA LYS A 7 7.26 -34.91 7.23
C LYS A 7 5.94 -34.35 6.71
N PHE A 8 5.69 -33.06 6.93
CA PHE A 8 4.62 -32.37 6.21
C PHE A 8 4.98 -32.38 4.73
N ASN A 9 4.20 -33.12 3.96
CA ASN A 9 4.27 -33.24 2.51
C ASN A 9 3.61 -32.02 1.86
N THR A 10 4.16 -30.83 2.10
CA THR A 10 3.74 -29.63 1.37
C THR A 10 4.57 -29.56 0.09
N GLN A 11 3.94 -29.82 -1.06
CA GLN A 11 4.52 -29.50 -2.36
C GLN A 11 4.69 -27.98 -2.44
N PHE A 12 5.87 -27.49 -2.06
CA PHE A 12 6.29 -26.12 -2.29
C PHE A 12 6.55 -25.98 -3.79
N ASN A 13 5.63 -25.37 -4.52
CA ASN A 13 5.95 -24.83 -5.84
C ASN A 13 6.87 -23.63 -5.60
N ASP A 14 8.19 -23.85 -5.68
CA ASP A 14 9.28 -22.90 -5.37
C ASP A 14 9.44 -21.75 -6.39
N THR A 15 8.36 -21.27 -7.00
CA THR A 15 8.39 -19.94 -7.62
C THR A 15 8.16 -18.92 -6.53
N LEU A 16 9.25 -18.48 -5.88
CA LEU A 16 9.25 -17.28 -5.05
C LEU A 16 8.77 -16.13 -5.94
N TYR A 17 7.53 -15.69 -5.71
CA TYR A 17 6.93 -14.59 -6.47
C TYR A 17 7.80 -13.34 -6.29
N GLU A 18 8.37 -12.83 -7.37
CA GLU A 18 9.25 -11.67 -7.32
C GLU A 18 8.45 -10.43 -6.88
N PRO A 19 8.84 -9.77 -5.77
CA PRO A 19 8.16 -8.55 -5.32
C PRO A 19 8.26 -7.46 -6.37
N LYS A 20 7.13 -6.80 -6.69
CA LYS A 20 7.16 -5.63 -7.60
C LYS A 20 7.54 -4.32 -6.93
N LEU A 21 7.52 -4.29 -5.59
CA LEU A 21 7.77 -3.11 -4.77
C LEU A 21 9.12 -3.21 -4.09
N ASN A 22 9.76 -2.06 -3.90
CA ASN A 22 11.03 -1.92 -3.21
C ASN A 22 10.88 -1.15 -1.91
N ILE A 23 11.87 -1.31 -1.02
CA ILE A 23 11.98 -0.50 0.19
C ILE A 23 12.11 0.98 -0.21
N ASN A 24 11.40 1.86 0.51
CA ASN A 24 11.26 3.29 0.27
C ASN A 24 10.30 3.71 -0.86
N ASP A 25 9.64 2.76 -1.54
CA ASP A 25 8.58 3.12 -2.48
C ASP A 25 7.44 3.86 -1.76
N LYS A 26 7.00 4.98 -2.34
CA LYS A 26 5.81 5.71 -1.86
C LYS A 26 4.56 5.10 -2.46
N VAL A 27 3.62 4.72 -1.61
CA VAL A 27 2.45 3.92 -1.98
C VAL A 27 1.16 4.42 -1.34
N ARG A 28 0.02 4.00 -1.90
CA ARG A 28 -1.33 4.18 -1.36
C ARG A 28 -1.96 2.81 -1.11
N ILE A 29 -2.82 2.72 -0.10
CA ILE A 29 -3.51 1.48 0.25
C ILE A 29 -4.89 1.47 -0.43
N SER A 30 -5.39 0.30 -0.80
CA SER A 30 -6.75 0.15 -1.32
C SER A 30 -7.79 0.54 -0.26
N LYS A 31 -8.88 1.17 -0.68
CA LYS A 31 -10.01 1.45 0.19
C LYS A 31 -10.95 0.25 0.20
N TYR A 32 -11.41 -0.12 1.40
CA TYR A 32 -12.53 -1.03 1.52
C TYR A 32 -13.78 -0.41 0.88
N LYS A 33 -14.35 -1.09 -0.12
CA LYS A 33 -15.59 -0.66 -0.77
C LYS A 33 -16.76 -1.47 -0.24
N HIS A 34 -17.78 -0.76 0.23
CA HIS A 34 -19.09 -1.36 0.48
C HIS A 34 -19.81 -1.65 -0.85
N VAL A 35 -20.76 -2.59 -0.85
CA VAL A 35 -21.51 -3.03 -2.05
C VAL A 35 -22.16 -1.86 -2.81
N PHE A 36 -22.54 -0.81 -2.09
CA PHE A 36 -23.18 0.39 -2.64
C PHE A 36 -22.23 1.58 -2.84
N SER A 37 -20.92 1.34 -2.92
CA SER A 37 -19.95 2.41 -3.17
C SER A 37 -20.13 2.99 -4.56
N LYS A 38 -20.24 4.32 -4.65
CA LYS A 38 -20.41 5.02 -5.91
C LYS A 38 -19.19 4.83 -6.83
N GLY A 39 -19.42 4.44 -8.08
CA GLY A 39 -18.37 4.10 -9.04
C GLY A 39 -17.34 5.21 -9.30
N TYR A 40 -17.72 6.48 -9.09
CA TYR A 40 -16.82 7.63 -9.28
C TYR A 40 -15.86 7.89 -8.09
N THR A 41 -16.00 7.17 -6.98
CA THR A 41 -15.07 7.33 -5.84
C THR A 41 -13.76 6.56 -6.08
N PRO A 42 -12.58 7.18 -5.86
CA PRO A 42 -11.30 6.50 -6.04
C PRO A 42 -11.15 5.26 -5.16
N ASN A 43 -10.49 4.23 -5.70
CA ASN A 43 -10.27 2.94 -5.02
C ASN A 43 -9.10 2.95 -4.02
N TRP A 44 -8.35 4.06 -3.94
CA TRP A 44 -7.10 4.17 -3.17
C TRP A 44 -7.22 5.26 -2.11
N THR A 45 -6.50 5.09 -0.99
CA THR A 45 -6.39 6.08 0.08
C THR A 45 -5.77 7.38 -0.42
N THR A 46 -6.11 8.47 0.27
CA THR A 46 -5.52 9.77 0.01
C THR A 46 -4.16 9.94 0.68
N GLU A 47 -3.96 9.26 1.81
CA GLU A 47 -2.71 9.16 2.55
C GLU A 47 -1.67 8.37 1.75
N ILE A 48 -0.41 8.77 1.95
CA ILE A 48 0.76 8.22 1.29
C ILE A 48 1.62 7.56 2.36
N PHE A 49 2.02 6.33 2.09
CA PHE A 49 2.83 5.51 2.96
C PHE A 49 4.14 5.17 2.28
N THR A 50 5.12 4.73 3.05
CA THR A 50 6.41 4.29 2.54
C THR A 50 6.61 2.81 2.86
N VAL A 51 7.07 2.02 1.89
CA VAL A 51 7.42 0.63 2.14
C VAL A 51 8.65 0.58 3.05
N SER A 52 8.47 0.06 4.28
CA SER A 52 9.58 -0.12 5.22
C SER A 52 10.29 -1.46 5.02
N LYS A 53 9.52 -2.50 4.65
CA LYS A 53 10.04 -3.85 4.46
C LYS A 53 9.21 -4.62 3.43
N VAL A 54 9.88 -5.40 2.62
CA VAL A 54 9.29 -6.39 1.73
C VAL A 54 9.60 -7.78 2.29
N LEU A 55 8.57 -8.60 2.47
CA LEU A 55 8.66 -9.95 3.02
C LEU A 55 8.35 -10.96 1.92
N GLN A 56 9.30 -11.87 1.70
CA GLN A 56 9.20 -12.96 0.73
C GLN A 56 8.31 -14.10 1.26
N THR A 57 7.09 -13.76 1.67
CA THR A 57 6.02 -14.72 1.99
C THR A 57 5.34 -15.18 0.69
N ASN A 58 4.51 -16.23 0.78
CA ASN A 58 3.67 -16.65 -0.34
C ASN A 58 2.19 -16.43 0.01
N PRO A 59 1.52 -15.38 -0.50
CA PRO A 59 2.03 -14.35 -1.42
C PRO A 59 2.89 -13.28 -0.71
N VAL A 60 3.61 -12.46 -1.48
CA VAL A 60 4.50 -11.40 -0.95
C VAL A 60 3.70 -10.40 -0.11
N THR A 61 4.25 -10.05 1.05
CA THR A 61 3.67 -9.06 1.97
C THR A 61 4.65 -7.92 2.22
N CYS A 62 4.11 -6.72 2.46
CA CYS A 62 4.89 -5.52 2.74
C CYS A 62 4.50 -4.93 4.09
N GLN A 63 5.48 -4.37 4.79
CA GLN A 63 5.26 -3.50 5.94
C GLN A 63 5.35 -2.05 5.48
N LEU A 64 4.45 -1.22 5.98
CA LEU A 64 4.34 0.18 5.61
C LEU A 64 4.62 1.06 6.83
N LYS A 65 5.19 2.24 6.59
CA LYS A 65 5.28 3.33 7.56
C LYS A 65 4.56 4.57 7.06
N ASP A 66 4.04 5.35 7.99
CA ASP A 66 3.46 6.66 7.70
C ASP A 66 4.53 7.59 7.12
N GLY A 67 4.21 8.22 5.98
CA GLY A 67 5.11 9.18 5.33
C GLY A 67 5.34 10.45 6.13
N SER A 68 4.44 10.80 7.05
CA SER A 68 4.53 12.04 7.84
C SER A 68 5.19 11.87 9.20
N SER A 69 5.12 10.66 9.78
CA SER A 69 5.52 10.42 11.18
C SER A 69 6.55 9.30 11.37
N ASP A 70 7.04 8.69 10.28
CA ASP A 70 7.97 7.55 10.26
C ASP A 70 7.53 6.32 11.08
N ASN A 71 6.30 6.33 11.61
CA ASN A 71 5.73 5.27 12.42
C ASN A 71 5.31 4.09 11.55
N ILE A 72 5.67 2.88 11.99
CA ILE A 72 5.24 1.65 11.33
C ILE A 72 3.73 1.46 11.55
N ILE A 73 3.02 1.19 10.46
CA ILE A 73 1.60 0.86 10.50
C ILE A 73 1.47 -0.60 10.93
N LEU A 74 0.50 -0.87 11.81
CA LEU A 74 0.24 -2.21 12.28
C LEU A 74 -0.31 -3.09 11.13
N GLY A 75 0.27 -4.27 10.97
CA GLY A 75 -0.14 -5.27 9.98
C GLY A 75 0.88 -5.46 8.84
N GLY A 76 0.55 -6.42 7.96
CA GLY A 76 1.25 -6.65 6.70
C GLY A 76 0.24 -6.56 5.57
N PHE A 77 0.65 -5.96 4.46
CA PHE A 77 -0.22 -5.66 3.32
C PHE A 77 0.21 -6.50 2.12
N TYR A 78 -0.76 -7.02 1.38
CA TYR A 78 -0.46 -7.70 0.13
C TYR A 78 -0.14 -6.71 -0.98
N GLU A 79 0.66 -7.14 -1.96
CA GLU A 79 0.98 -6.30 -3.12
C GLU A 79 -0.28 -5.82 -3.86
N GLN A 80 -1.36 -6.62 -3.92
CA GLN A 80 -2.61 -6.20 -4.58
C GLN A 80 -3.36 -5.09 -3.83
N GLU A 81 -3.09 -4.93 -2.53
CA GLU A 81 -3.73 -3.93 -1.67
C GLU A 81 -2.97 -2.60 -1.69
N ILE A 82 -1.84 -2.54 -2.40
CA ILE A 82 -0.91 -1.42 -2.42
C ILE A 82 -0.72 -0.94 -3.86
N LYS A 83 -0.65 0.38 -4.06
CA LYS A 83 -0.37 0.98 -5.37
C LYS A 83 0.71 2.06 -5.25
N LEU A 84 1.73 1.98 -6.10
CA LEU A 84 2.74 3.03 -6.26
C LEU A 84 2.06 4.36 -6.64
N THR A 85 2.47 5.46 -6.00
CA THR A 85 1.90 6.79 -6.26
C THR A 85 2.81 7.60 -7.18
N ASP A 86 2.25 8.15 -8.26
CA ASP A 86 2.96 9.11 -9.12
C ASP A 86 3.08 10.50 -8.46
N PHE A 87 2.30 10.73 -7.40
CA PHE A 87 2.24 11.99 -6.66
C PHE A 87 2.61 11.74 -5.19
N PRO A 88 3.91 11.73 -4.86
CA PRO A 88 4.41 11.42 -3.52
C PRO A 88 4.25 12.56 -2.51
N ASP A 89 4.07 13.80 -2.98
CA ASP A 89 4.11 15.02 -2.16
C ASP A 89 2.78 15.79 -2.26
N THR A 90 1.67 15.07 -2.45
CA THR A 90 0.37 15.72 -2.58
C THR A 90 -0.70 14.98 -1.79
N PHE A 91 -1.05 15.57 -0.64
CA PHE A 91 -2.19 15.15 0.16
C PHE A 91 -3.51 15.75 -0.37
N LEU A 92 -4.65 15.18 0.03
CA LEU A 92 -5.95 15.66 -0.44
C LEU A 92 -6.20 17.13 -0.07
N VAL A 93 -5.83 17.54 1.15
CA VAL A 93 -6.00 18.91 1.64
C VAL A 93 -5.19 19.89 0.80
N GLU A 94 -3.90 19.60 0.58
CA GLU A 94 -3.02 20.41 -0.27
C GLU A 94 -3.57 20.54 -1.69
N ARG A 95 -4.12 19.45 -2.24
CA ARG A 95 -4.76 19.49 -3.57
C ARG A 95 -6.00 20.38 -3.61
N ILE A 96 -6.81 20.38 -2.55
CA ILE A 96 -7.99 21.25 -2.45
C ILE A 96 -7.57 22.72 -2.34
N ILE A 97 -6.57 23.02 -1.51
CA ILE A 97 -6.04 24.38 -1.34
C ILE A 97 -5.49 24.92 -2.67
N LYS A 98 -4.61 24.18 -3.36
CA LYS A 98 -4.08 24.57 -4.68
C LYS A 98 -5.19 24.85 -5.71
N LYS A 99 -6.24 24.02 -5.72
CA LYS A 99 -7.38 24.21 -6.63
C LYS A 99 -8.17 25.48 -6.28
N LEU A 100 -8.36 25.77 -5.00
CA LEU A 100 -9.03 26.98 -4.54
C LEU A 100 -8.20 28.23 -4.89
N GLU A 101 -6.90 28.23 -4.63
CA GLU A 101 -5.98 29.33 -5.00
C GLU A 101 -6.06 29.65 -6.50
N ILE A 102 -5.92 28.63 -7.37
CA ILE A 102 -6.05 28.81 -8.83
C ILE A 102 -7.42 29.38 -9.21
N LYS A 103 -8.50 28.91 -8.56
CA LYS A 103 -9.85 29.43 -8.83
C LYS A 103 -9.96 30.92 -8.48
N TYR A 104 -9.37 31.37 -7.37
CA TYR A 104 -9.39 32.79 -7.02
C TYR A 104 -8.53 33.64 -7.96
N LEU A 105 -7.36 33.14 -8.37
CA LEU A 105 -6.48 33.84 -9.31
C LEU A 105 -7.06 33.99 -10.73
N LEU A 106 -7.93 33.07 -11.15
CA LEU A 106 -8.57 33.10 -12.48
C LEU A 106 -9.87 33.90 -12.53
N ASN A 107 -10.47 34.22 -11.37
CA ASN A 107 -11.76 34.92 -11.29
C ASN A 107 -11.64 36.26 -10.54
N GLY A 108 -10.43 36.78 -10.36
CA GLY A 108 -10.11 38.06 -9.73
C GLY A 108 -9.69 39.12 -10.73
#